data_AF-A0A7C8DJJ8-F1
#
_entry.id   AF-A0A7C8DJJ8-F1
#
_cell.length_a   1.000
_cell.length_b   1.000
_cell.length_c   1.000
_cell.angle_alpha   90.00
_cell.angle_beta   90.00
_cell.angle_gamma   90.00
#
_symmetry.space_group_name_H-M   'P 1'
#
loop_
_entity.id
_entity.type
_entity.pdbx_description
1 polymer ?
#
loop_
_entity_poly.entity_id
_entity_poly.type
_entity_poly.pdbx_seq_one_letter_code
_entity_poly.pdbx_strand_id
1 'polypeptide(L)'
;MAFRQVAIVVALSLLGETFGCSSPVPKAPAFVPGIDPSDQQLTIELLELDRQIADLDRWLSSVPPSFESEEERRGVQKRWFAAVERASVLLNVDFDNPELFLRAGTLYRQGHFLEIPDTGASAYTSLNRCLALANAHVNCRYEFARLLLALSPRYATTAEQMLVEARRLIEPVTRPEFEAALARAYLAQGRRSAALRQIEHYLTLRPEDLDAQRFRSTLIFESKRGTPLK
;
A
#
# COMPACT_ATOMS: atom_id res chain seq x y z
N MET A 1 28.07 -34.28 -19.98
CA MET A 1 28.70 -34.31 -21.32
C MET A 1 28.23 -35.56 -22.05
N ALA A 2 27.42 -35.42 -23.09
CA ALA A 2 27.18 -36.46 -24.07
C ALA A 2 26.65 -35.79 -25.35
N PHE A 3 27.56 -35.55 -26.29
CA PHE A 3 27.26 -35.16 -27.67
C PHE A 3 26.65 -36.38 -28.39
N ARG A 4 25.58 -36.17 -29.16
CA ARG A 4 25.19 -37.09 -30.23
C ARG A 4 25.02 -36.33 -31.54
N GLN A 5 25.59 -36.95 -32.56
CA GLN A 5 25.89 -36.42 -33.88
C GLN A 5 24.66 -36.41 -34.80
N VAL A 6 24.62 -35.33 -35.59
CA VAL A 6 24.27 -35.20 -37.02
C VAL A 6 23.75 -36.44 -37.75
N ALA A 7 22.60 -36.28 -38.42
CA ALA A 7 22.34 -36.87 -39.73
C ALA A 7 21.55 -35.87 -40.59
N ILE A 8 22.21 -35.37 -41.64
CA ILE A 8 21.66 -34.57 -42.73
C ILE A 8 21.05 -35.56 -43.74
N VAL A 9 19.77 -35.38 -44.07
CA VAL A 9 19.18 -35.96 -45.28
C VAL A 9 18.49 -34.85 -46.05
N VAL A 10 19.12 -34.48 -47.17
CA VAL A 10 18.58 -33.61 -48.20
C VAL A 10 17.66 -34.46 -49.06
N ALA A 11 16.37 -34.11 -49.11
CA ALA A 11 15.45 -34.60 -50.12
C ALA A 11 14.93 -33.40 -50.92
N LEU A 12 15.48 -33.28 -52.12
CA LEU A 12 15.09 -32.36 -53.18
C LEU A 12 13.75 -32.86 -53.75
N SER A 13 12.72 -32.02 -53.77
CA SER A 13 11.51 -32.27 -54.58
C SER A 13 11.00 -30.95 -55.12
N LEU A 14 11.35 -30.75 -56.39
CA LEU A 14 10.82 -29.73 -57.29
C LEU A 14 9.42 -30.16 -57.74
N LEU A 15 8.38 -29.44 -57.33
CA LEU A 15 7.15 -29.31 -58.10
C LEU A 15 6.67 -27.87 -58.00
N GLY A 16 6.54 -27.25 -59.17
CA GLY A 16 6.05 -25.89 -59.32
C GLY A 16 4.55 -25.82 -59.10
N GLU A 17 4.13 -24.86 -58.30
CA GLU A 17 2.77 -24.35 -58.29
C GLU A 17 2.85 -22.83 -58.43
N THR A 18 2.14 -22.32 -59.44
CA THR A 18 1.97 -20.91 -59.72
C THR A 18 1.17 -20.28 -58.58
N PHE A 19 1.85 -19.63 -57.63
CA PHE A 19 1.19 -18.83 -56.59
C PHE A 19 0.59 -17.58 -57.22
N GLY A 20 -0.73 -17.59 -57.37
CA GLY A 20 -1.51 -16.37 -57.57
C GLY A 20 -1.36 -15.48 -56.34
N CYS A 21 -0.82 -14.27 -56.52
CA CYS A 21 -0.80 -13.22 -55.50
C CYS A 21 -2.23 -12.74 -55.21
N SER A 22 -2.98 -13.49 -54.39
CA SER A 22 -4.09 -12.93 -53.62
C SER A 22 -3.51 -12.48 -52.29
N SER A 23 -3.15 -11.20 -52.19
CA SER A 23 -2.82 -10.58 -50.92
C SER A 23 -4.01 -10.77 -49.97
N PRO A 24 -3.85 -11.45 -48.81
CA PRO A 24 -4.92 -11.49 -47.82
C PRO A 24 -5.19 -10.04 -47.39
N VAL A 25 -6.42 -9.59 -47.63
CA VAL A 25 -6.93 -8.35 -47.06
C VAL A 25 -6.63 -8.41 -45.56
N PRO A 26 -5.91 -7.44 -44.98
CA PRO A 26 -5.66 -7.43 -43.55
C PRO A 26 -7.02 -7.46 -42.85
N LYS A 27 -7.29 -8.56 -42.11
CA LYS A 27 -8.43 -8.63 -41.21
C LYS A 27 -8.37 -7.38 -40.36
N ALA A 28 -9.42 -6.56 -40.43
CA ALA A 28 -9.57 -5.41 -39.56
C ALA A 28 -9.25 -5.85 -38.12
N PRO A 29 -8.47 -5.06 -37.35
CA PRO A 29 -8.18 -5.40 -35.98
C PRO A 29 -9.50 -5.68 -35.27
N ALA A 30 -9.55 -6.82 -34.57
CA ALA A 30 -10.69 -7.18 -33.75
C ALA A 30 -11.03 -5.97 -32.86
N PHE A 31 -12.31 -5.61 -32.83
CA PHE A 31 -12.87 -4.60 -31.95
C PHE A 31 -12.29 -4.80 -30.55
N VAL A 32 -11.41 -3.90 -30.12
CA VAL A 32 -11.01 -3.80 -28.72
C VAL A 32 -12.27 -3.26 -28.03
N PRO A 33 -12.90 -4.02 -27.12
CA PRO A 33 -14.04 -3.50 -26.38
C PRO A 33 -13.67 -2.15 -25.79
N GLY A 34 -14.39 -1.12 -26.19
CA GLY A 34 -14.22 0.21 -25.59
C GLY A 34 -14.46 0.08 -24.10
N ILE A 35 -13.56 0.66 -23.30
CA ILE A 35 -13.77 0.82 -21.85
C ILE A 35 -15.14 1.49 -21.69
N ASP A 36 -16.00 0.94 -20.83
CA ASP A 36 -17.30 1.53 -20.55
C ASP A 36 -17.08 2.97 -20.05
N PRO A 37 -17.78 3.99 -20.59
CA PRO A 37 -17.68 5.36 -20.11
C PRO A 37 -17.86 5.50 -18.58
N SER A 38 -18.63 4.60 -17.96
CA SER A 38 -18.79 4.55 -16.50
C SER A 38 -17.52 4.09 -15.77
N ASP A 39 -16.81 3.09 -16.30
CA ASP A 39 -15.51 2.62 -15.79
C ASP A 39 -14.45 3.72 -15.91
N GLN A 40 -14.48 4.48 -17.01
CA GLN A 40 -13.58 5.61 -17.22
C GLN A 40 -13.83 6.72 -16.20
N GLN A 41 -15.09 7.05 -15.93
CA GLN A 41 -15.44 8.05 -14.92
C GLN A 41 -15.01 7.62 -13.52
N LEU A 42 -15.28 6.36 -13.13
CA LEU A 42 -14.85 5.82 -11.84
C LEU A 42 -13.32 5.90 -11.67
N THR A 43 -12.58 5.57 -12.74
CA THR A 43 -11.11 5.68 -12.74
C THR A 43 -10.64 7.11 -12.47
N ILE A 44 -11.28 8.11 -13.10
CA ILE A 44 -10.95 9.53 -12.89
C ILE A 44 -11.22 9.95 -11.45
N GLU A 45 -12.37 9.57 -10.90
CA GLU A 45 -12.74 9.89 -9.51
C GLU A 45 -11.79 9.23 -8.49
N LEU A 46 -11.36 7.99 -8.74
CA LEU A 46 -10.38 7.29 -7.91
C LEU A 46 -9.02 8.00 -7.90
N LEU A 47 -8.54 8.42 -9.08
CA LEU A 47 -7.28 9.16 -9.19
C LEU A 47 -7.35 10.51 -8.47
N GLU A 48 -8.50 11.19 -8.53
CA GLU A 48 -8.68 12.44 -7.81
C GLU A 48 -8.74 12.23 -6.29
N LEU A 49 -9.39 11.17 -5.83
CA LEU A 49 -9.39 10.78 -4.42
C LEU A 49 -7.98 10.46 -3.92
N ASP A 50 -7.17 9.77 -4.74
CA ASP A 50 -5.77 9.48 -4.42
C ASP A 50 -4.93 10.76 -4.26
N ARG A 51 -5.15 11.77 -5.11
CA ARG A 51 -4.50 13.08 -4.95
C ARG A 51 -4.90 13.76 -3.65
N GLN A 52 -6.17 13.71 -3.28
CA GLN A 52 -6.63 14.29 -2.01
C GLN A 52 -5.99 13.60 -0.80
N ILE A 53 -5.90 12.27 -0.82
CA ILE A 53 -5.24 11.50 0.24
C ILE A 53 -3.75 11.87 0.34
N ALA A 54 -3.06 11.90 -0.80
CA ALA A 54 -1.63 12.26 -0.86
C ALA A 54 -1.38 13.70 -0.40
N ASP A 55 -2.29 14.62 -0.72
CA ASP A 55 -2.20 16.00 -0.26
C ASP A 55 -2.30 16.09 1.27
N LEU A 56 -3.24 15.35 1.88
CA LEU A 56 -3.45 15.31 3.32
C LEU A 56 -2.26 14.70 4.08
N ASP A 57 -1.54 13.76 3.48
CA ASP A 57 -0.39 13.09 4.12
C ASP A 57 0.73 14.06 4.50
N ARG A 58 0.81 15.25 3.89
CA ARG A 58 1.77 16.29 4.29
C ARG A 58 1.59 16.73 5.75
N TRP A 59 0.37 16.70 6.26
CA TRP A 59 0.06 17.05 7.65
C TRP A 59 -0.18 15.80 8.52
N LEU A 60 -0.70 14.73 7.93
CA LEU A 60 -1.27 13.58 8.66
C LEU A 60 -0.40 12.32 8.61
N SER A 61 0.79 12.38 8.01
CA SER A 61 1.74 11.27 8.00
C SER A 61 2.52 11.12 9.31
N SER A 62 2.71 12.21 10.06
CA SER A 62 3.32 12.20 11.39
C SER A 62 2.30 11.84 12.48
N VAL A 63 2.79 11.23 13.55
CA VAL A 63 1.97 10.85 14.72
C VAL A 63 2.67 11.33 15.99
N PRO A 64 2.09 12.29 16.75
CA PRO A 64 0.88 13.05 16.41
C PRO A 64 1.10 14.00 15.21
N PRO A 65 0.04 14.37 14.47
CA PRO A 65 0.13 15.40 13.45
C PRO A 65 0.47 16.75 14.09
N SER A 66 1.21 17.59 13.37
CA SER A 66 1.59 18.93 13.81
C SER A 66 1.02 19.97 12.86
N PHE A 67 0.44 21.02 13.41
CA PHE A 67 -0.11 22.15 12.68
C PHE A 67 0.54 23.44 13.15
N GLU A 68 0.78 24.37 12.25
CA GLU A 68 1.32 25.70 12.55
C GLU A 68 0.32 26.55 13.32
N SER A 69 -0.98 26.31 13.10
CA SER A 69 -2.07 27.04 13.76
C SER A 69 -3.37 26.22 13.80
N GLU A 70 -4.30 26.65 14.64
CA GLU A 70 -5.66 26.10 14.67
C GLU A 70 -6.43 26.39 13.36
N GLU A 71 -6.10 27.47 12.66
CA GLU A 71 -6.69 27.76 11.35
C GLU A 71 -6.24 26.74 10.29
N GLU A 72 -4.96 26.38 10.28
CA GLU A 72 -4.44 25.32 9.41
C GLU A 72 -5.13 23.99 9.74
N ARG A 73 -5.24 23.63 11.02
CA ARG A 73 -5.94 22.41 11.46
C ARG A 73 -7.37 22.35 10.93
N ARG A 74 -8.15 23.44 11.06
CA ARG A 74 -9.51 23.53 10.51
C ARG A 74 -9.53 23.41 8.98
N GLY A 75 -8.55 24.01 8.30
CA GLY A 75 -8.38 23.90 6.86
C GLY A 75 -8.15 22.45 6.40
N VAL A 76 -7.28 21.72 7.10
CA VAL A 76 -7.00 20.30 6.86
C VAL A 76 -8.22 19.44 7.15
N GLN A 77 -8.92 19.68 8.26
CA GLN A 77 -10.17 18.97 8.58
C GLN A 77 -11.23 19.16 7.50
N LYS A 78 -11.41 20.39 6.98
CA LYS A 78 -12.36 20.65 5.88
C LYS A 78 -12.02 19.85 4.62
N ARG A 79 -10.73 19.80 4.25
CA ARG A 79 -10.26 19.01 3.10
C ARG A 79 -10.49 17.52 3.31
N TRP A 80 -10.23 17.05 4.52
CA TRP A 80 -10.48 15.67 4.92
C TRP A 80 -11.96 15.29 4.81
N PHE A 81 -12.88 16.11 5.32
CA PHE A 81 -14.33 15.86 5.20
C PHE A 81 -14.78 15.74 3.75
N ALA A 82 -14.28 16.63 2.86
CA ALA A 82 -14.60 16.56 1.44
C ALA A 82 -14.09 15.27 0.78
N ALA A 83 -12.90 14.78 1.16
CA ALA A 83 -12.38 13.51 0.65
C ALA A 83 -13.18 12.30 1.17
N VAL A 84 -13.62 12.32 2.44
CA VAL A 84 -14.50 11.28 3.02
C VAL A 84 -15.86 11.25 2.35
N GLU A 85 -16.45 12.42 2.09
CA GLU A 85 -17.73 12.52 1.36
C GLU A 85 -17.60 11.90 -0.04
N ARG A 86 -16.54 12.25 -0.79
CA ARG A 86 -16.26 11.65 -2.10
C ARG A 86 -16.09 10.13 -2.02
N ALA A 87 -15.28 9.64 -1.08
CA ALA A 87 -15.09 8.20 -0.90
C ALA A 87 -16.42 7.48 -0.61
N SER A 88 -17.29 8.11 0.19
CA SER A 88 -18.61 7.57 0.52
C SER A 88 -19.55 7.50 -0.69
N VAL A 89 -19.53 8.52 -1.56
CA VAL A 89 -20.27 8.51 -2.83
C VAL A 89 -19.78 7.37 -3.72
N LEU A 90 -18.46 7.19 -3.86
CA LEU A 90 -17.90 6.14 -4.71
C LEU A 90 -18.19 4.73 -4.17
N LEU A 91 -18.17 4.53 -2.85
CA LEU A 91 -18.57 3.26 -2.22
C LEU A 91 -20.03 2.88 -2.49
N ASN A 92 -20.92 3.86 -2.70
CA ASN A 92 -22.30 3.59 -3.10
C ASN A 92 -22.42 3.20 -4.59
N VAL A 93 -21.44 3.56 -5.41
CA VAL A 93 -21.39 3.18 -6.83
C VAL A 93 -20.83 1.75 -6.99
N ASP A 94 -19.78 1.41 -6.24
CA ASP A 94 -19.08 0.13 -6.37
C ASP A 94 -18.68 -0.44 -4.99
N PHE A 95 -19.65 -1.08 -4.31
CA PHE A 95 -19.49 -1.59 -2.94
C PHE A 95 -18.72 -2.92 -2.85
N ASP A 96 -18.30 -3.51 -3.98
CA ASP A 96 -17.50 -4.74 -3.99
C ASP A 96 -16.04 -4.50 -4.38
N ASN A 97 -15.63 -3.23 -4.45
CA ASN A 97 -14.29 -2.84 -4.83
C ASN A 97 -13.36 -2.64 -3.62
N PRO A 98 -12.36 -3.51 -3.42
CA PRO A 98 -11.45 -3.41 -2.28
C PRO A 98 -10.63 -2.10 -2.29
N GLU A 99 -10.35 -1.54 -3.47
CA GLU A 99 -9.58 -0.30 -3.63
C GLU A 99 -10.34 0.92 -3.05
N LEU A 100 -11.67 0.93 -3.11
CA LEU A 100 -12.48 1.97 -2.47
C LEU A 100 -12.46 1.84 -0.94
N PHE A 101 -12.55 0.62 -0.41
CA PHE A 101 -12.43 0.39 1.03
C PHE A 101 -11.04 0.70 1.58
N LEU A 102 -9.98 0.46 0.80
CA LEU A 102 -8.63 0.90 1.14
C LEU A 102 -8.58 2.41 1.35
N ARG A 103 -9.09 3.18 0.38
CA ARG A 103 -9.08 4.66 0.42
C ARG A 103 -9.92 5.19 1.57
N ALA A 104 -11.13 4.67 1.75
CA ALA A 104 -12.00 5.03 2.87
C ALA A 104 -11.33 4.69 4.21
N GLY A 105 -10.70 3.52 4.33
CA GLY A 105 -9.94 3.10 5.51
C GLY A 105 -8.79 4.04 5.84
N THR A 106 -8.01 4.44 4.83
CA THR A 106 -6.92 5.41 4.96
C THR A 106 -7.43 6.77 5.44
N LEU A 107 -8.51 7.29 4.84
CA LEU A 107 -9.12 8.55 5.25
C LEU A 107 -9.64 8.47 6.68
N TYR A 108 -10.36 7.42 7.07
CA TYR A 108 -10.82 7.30 8.46
C TYR A 108 -9.65 7.16 9.46
N ARG A 109 -8.55 6.49 9.08
CA ARG A 109 -7.32 6.47 9.91
C ARG A 109 -6.73 7.87 10.07
N GLN A 110 -6.71 8.69 9.02
CA GLN A 110 -6.32 10.10 9.09
C GLN A 110 -7.27 10.90 9.99
N GLY A 111 -8.59 10.64 9.94
CA GLY A 111 -9.60 11.23 10.82
C GLY A 111 -9.35 10.92 12.30
N HIS A 112 -8.85 9.72 12.60
CA HIS A 112 -8.48 9.34 13.96
C HIS A 112 -7.32 10.19 14.50
N PHE A 113 -6.34 10.50 13.65
CA PHE A 113 -5.23 11.41 14.01
C PHE A 113 -5.66 12.87 14.13
N LEU A 114 -6.75 13.25 13.45
CA LEU A 114 -7.42 14.54 13.62
C LEU A 114 -8.34 14.59 14.85
N GLU A 115 -8.38 13.52 15.65
CA GLU A 115 -9.23 13.37 16.84
C GLU A 115 -10.73 13.50 16.52
N ILE A 116 -11.13 13.10 15.31
CA ILE A 116 -12.54 13.10 14.91
C ILE A 116 -13.21 11.84 15.49
N PRO A 117 -14.32 11.98 16.24
CA PRO A 117 -14.99 10.84 16.88
C PRO A 117 -15.31 9.70 15.91
N ASP A 118 -15.26 8.46 16.42
CA ASP A 118 -15.64 7.21 15.74
C ASP A 118 -14.84 6.82 14.48
N THR A 119 -14.00 7.71 13.96
CA THR A 119 -13.20 7.45 12.75
C THR A 119 -12.23 6.28 12.90
N GLY A 120 -11.73 5.99 14.10
CA GLY A 120 -10.93 4.77 14.34
C GLY A 120 -11.73 3.48 14.11
N ALA A 121 -13.00 3.45 14.51
CA ALA A 121 -13.89 2.31 14.28
C ALA A 121 -14.33 2.20 12.82
N SER A 122 -14.59 3.34 12.16
CA SER A 122 -14.85 3.37 10.72
C SER A 122 -13.67 2.89 9.90
N ALA A 123 -12.44 3.29 10.26
CA ALA A 123 -11.22 2.81 9.62
C ALA A 123 -11.08 1.29 9.74
N TYR A 124 -11.31 0.75 10.95
CA TYR A 124 -11.29 -0.69 11.20
C TYR A 124 -12.30 -1.41 10.31
N THR A 125 -13.53 -0.91 10.25
CA THR A 125 -14.63 -1.50 9.47
C THR A 125 -14.30 -1.53 7.99
N SER A 126 -13.84 -0.41 7.43
CA SER A 126 -13.46 -0.30 6.02
C SER A 126 -12.28 -1.22 5.67
N LEU A 127 -11.21 -1.21 6.46
CA LEU A 127 -10.03 -2.03 6.18
C LEU A 127 -10.31 -3.53 6.36
N ASN A 128 -11.16 -3.90 7.31
CA ASN A 128 -11.63 -5.26 7.45
C ASN A 128 -12.47 -5.71 6.23
N ARG A 129 -13.37 -4.85 5.73
CA ARG A 129 -14.12 -5.14 4.50
C ARG A 129 -13.21 -5.25 3.29
N CYS A 130 -12.16 -4.42 3.17
CA CYS A 130 -11.18 -4.57 2.10
C CYS A 130 -10.53 -5.97 2.13
N LEU A 131 -10.06 -6.43 3.28
CA LEU A 131 -9.44 -7.77 3.38
C LEU A 131 -10.43 -8.92 3.18
N ALA A 132 -11.71 -8.71 3.51
CA ALA A 132 -12.75 -9.70 3.21
C ALA A 132 -12.98 -9.84 1.70
N LEU A 133 -12.92 -8.73 0.95
CA LEU A 133 -13.04 -8.74 -0.52
C LEU A 133 -11.77 -9.24 -1.20
N ALA A 134 -10.59 -8.87 -0.69
CA ALA A 134 -9.31 -9.22 -1.24
C ALA A 134 -8.29 -9.57 -0.14
N ASN A 135 -8.32 -10.82 0.30
CA ASN A 135 -7.47 -11.34 1.38
C ASN A 135 -5.95 -11.15 1.11
N ALA A 136 -5.51 -11.26 -0.14
CA ALA A 136 -4.12 -11.08 -0.53
C ALA A 136 -3.76 -9.61 -0.85
N HIS A 137 -4.62 -8.64 -0.52
CA HIS A 137 -4.40 -7.25 -0.88
C HIS A 137 -3.33 -6.59 0.01
N VAL A 138 -2.15 -6.38 -0.55
CA VAL A 138 -0.96 -5.88 0.14
C VAL A 138 -1.22 -4.56 0.86
N ASN A 139 -1.78 -3.57 0.16
CA ASN A 139 -2.00 -2.24 0.73
C ASN A 139 -3.06 -2.25 1.86
N CYS A 140 -4.13 -3.04 1.74
CA CYS A 140 -5.11 -3.17 2.81
C CYS A 140 -4.51 -3.82 4.06
N ARG A 141 -3.65 -4.83 3.90
CA ARG A 141 -2.94 -5.41 5.06
C ARG A 141 -2.03 -4.40 5.72
N TYR A 142 -1.27 -3.65 4.92
CA TYR A 142 -0.36 -2.62 5.41
C TYR A 142 -1.08 -1.50 6.16
N GLU A 143 -2.12 -0.89 5.56
CA GLU A 143 -2.87 0.18 6.21
C GLU A 143 -3.64 -0.30 7.44
N PHE A 144 -4.14 -1.55 7.44
CA PHE A 144 -4.76 -2.12 8.62
C PHE A 144 -3.75 -2.37 9.73
N ALA A 145 -2.56 -2.88 9.44
CA ALA A 145 -1.51 -3.00 10.45
C ALA A 145 -1.14 -1.62 11.06
N ARG A 146 -1.04 -0.56 10.24
CA ARG A 146 -0.81 0.81 10.73
C ARG A 146 -1.92 1.30 11.63
N LEU A 147 -3.18 1.06 11.27
CA LEU A 147 -4.32 1.40 12.12
C LEU A 147 -4.24 0.66 13.46
N LEU A 148 -3.96 -0.65 13.46
CA LEU A 148 -3.86 -1.43 14.69
C LEU A 148 -2.78 -0.87 15.65
N LEU A 149 -1.62 -0.50 15.11
CA LEU A 149 -0.56 0.15 15.88
C LEU A 149 -0.95 1.51 16.43
N ALA A 150 -1.75 2.29 15.68
CA ALA A 150 -2.27 3.58 16.13
C ALA A 150 -3.32 3.43 17.25
N LEU A 151 -4.17 2.40 17.18
CA LEU A 151 -5.26 2.21 18.13
C LEU A 151 -4.76 1.77 19.51
N SER A 152 -3.84 0.79 19.58
CA SER A 152 -3.34 0.29 20.86
C SER A 152 -2.12 -0.62 20.71
N PRO A 153 -1.12 -0.53 21.61
CA PRO A 153 0.01 -1.47 21.66
C PRO A 153 -0.41 -2.94 21.78
N ARG A 154 -1.59 -3.24 22.34
CA ARG A 154 -2.10 -4.62 22.48
C ARG A 154 -2.30 -5.33 21.14
N TYR A 155 -2.43 -4.59 20.05
CA TYR A 155 -2.60 -5.15 18.71
C TYR A 155 -1.27 -5.30 17.95
N ALA A 156 -0.12 -5.01 18.59
CA ALA A 156 1.16 -4.97 17.90
C ALA A 156 1.60 -6.33 17.33
N THR A 157 1.26 -7.45 17.97
CA THR A 157 1.53 -8.79 17.43
C THR A 157 0.71 -9.06 16.17
N THR A 158 -0.58 -8.70 16.17
CA THR A 158 -1.44 -8.84 14.98
C THR A 158 -0.94 -7.94 13.84
N ALA A 159 -0.56 -6.69 14.15
CA ALA A 159 0.01 -5.79 13.16
C ALA A 159 1.31 -6.31 12.54
N GLU A 160 2.21 -6.87 13.35
CA GLU A 160 3.44 -7.53 12.85
C GLU A 160 3.10 -8.67 11.88
N GLN A 161 2.19 -9.57 12.25
CA GLN A 161 1.80 -10.68 11.38
C GLN A 161 1.28 -10.20 10.03
N MET A 162 0.42 -9.16 10.04
CA MET A 162 -0.10 -8.57 8.82
C MET A 162 0.99 -7.93 7.95
N LEU A 163 1.95 -7.25 8.56
CA LEU A 163 3.09 -6.63 7.85
C LEU A 163 4.02 -7.68 7.24
N VAL A 164 4.32 -8.76 7.97
CA VAL A 164 5.15 -9.87 7.49
C VAL A 164 4.48 -10.57 6.32
N GLU A 165 3.18 -10.85 6.41
CA GLU A 165 2.39 -11.44 5.32
C GLU A 165 2.38 -10.52 4.09
N ALA A 166 2.11 -9.23 4.30
CA ALA A 166 2.06 -8.26 3.22
C ALA A 166 3.43 -8.08 2.53
N ARG A 167 4.54 -8.14 3.28
CA ARG A 167 5.90 -8.13 2.74
C ARG A 167 6.18 -9.38 1.89
N ARG A 168 5.79 -10.56 2.37
CA ARG A 168 5.95 -11.84 1.63
C ARG A 168 5.23 -11.81 0.28
N LEU A 169 4.07 -11.17 0.20
CA LEU A 169 3.26 -11.08 -1.02
C LEU A 169 3.90 -10.22 -2.13
N ILE A 170 4.86 -9.35 -1.78
CA ILE A 170 5.55 -8.47 -2.75
C ILE A 170 7.00 -8.85 -2.99
N GLU A 171 7.51 -9.90 -2.35
CA GLU A 171 8.88 -10.35 -2.57
C GLU A 171 9.15 -10.62 -4.07
N PRO A 172 10.33 -10.23 -4.61
CA PRO A 172 11.51 -9.69 -3.91
C PRO A 172 11.52 -8.15 -3.74
N VAL A 173 10.40 -7.46 -3.96
CA VAL A 173 10.33 -6.00 -3.85
C VAL A 173 10.31 -5.56 -2.39
N THR A 174 11.26 -4.69 -2.02
CA THR A 174 11.30 -4.09 -0.68
C THR A 174 10.65 -2.70 -0.69
N ARG A 175 9.76 -2.46 0.28
CA ARG A 175 9.09 -1.17 0.50
C ARG A 175 9.54 -0.60 1.85
N PRO A 176 10.31 0.51 1.90
CA PRO A 176 10.85 1.05 3.15
C PRO A 176 9.79 1.28 4.22
N GLU A 177 8.59 1.71 3.84
CA GLU A 177 7.50 2.00 4.75
C GLU A 177 7.02 0.77 5.54
N PHE A 178 7.20 -0.44 5.00
CA PHE A 178 6.92 -1.71 5.72
C PHE A 178 7.94 -1.93 6.83
N GLU A 179 9.22 -1.67 6.55
CA GLU A 179 10.30 -1.84 7.50
C GLU A 179 10.17 -0.83 8.66
N ALA A 180 9.78 0.41 8.37
CA ALA A 180 9.45 1.40 9.39
C ALA A 180 8.23 0.96 10.25
N ALA A 181 7.19 0.41 9.64
CA ALA A 181 6.02 -0.10 10.37
C ALA A 181 6.36 -1.32 11.24
N LEU A 182 7.21 -2.24 10.77
CA LEU A 182 7.70 -3.37 11.56
C LEU A 182 8.53 -2.92 12.75
N ALA A 183 9.39 -1.91 12.59
CA ALA A 183 10.15 -1.35 13.70
C ALA A 183 9.24 -0.82 14.81
N ARG A 184 8.16 -0.12 14.42
CA ARG A 184 7.11 0.34 15.35
C ARG A 184 6.37 -0.82 16.01
N ALA A 185 6.01 -1.86 15.26
CA ALA A 185 5.36 -3.04 15.82
C ALA A 185 6.24 -3.74 16.87
N TYR A 186 7.53 -3.92 16.60
CA TYR A 186 8.47 -4.48 17.58
C TYR A 186 8.60 -3.62 18.82
N LEU A 187 8.68 -2.29 18.65
CA LEU A 187 8.75 -1.39 19.79
C LEU A 187 7.49 -1.45 20.66
N ALA A 188 6.31 -1.47 20.04
CA ALA A 188 5.02 -1.57 20.74
C ALA A 188 4.88 -2.90 21.53
N GLN A 189 5.59 -3.95 21.13
CA GLN A 189 5.70 -5.21 21.85
C GLN A 189 6.82 -5.23 22.93
N GLY A 190 7.54 -4.12 23.13
CA GLY A 190 8.71 -4.08 24.01
C GLY A 190 9.95 -4.79 23.44
N ARG A 191 9.92 -5.29 22.20
CA ARG A 191 11.02 -6.00 21.53
C ARG A 191 12.07 -5.02 20.99
N ARG A 192 12.67 -4.24 21.88
CA ARG A 192 13.57 -3.12 21.55
C ARG A 192 14.75 -3.51 20.66
N SER A 193 15.42 -4.64 20.93
CA SER A 193 16.53 -5.11 20.08
C SER A 193 16.08 -5.47 18.66
N ALA A 194 14.86 -5.99 18.49
CA ALA A 194 14.30 -6.25 17.16
C ALA A 194 13.93 -4.94 16.46
N ALA A 195 13.33 -3.99 17.19
CA ALA A 195 13.04 -2.65 16.68
C ALA A 195 14.31 -1.93 16.19
N LEU A 196 15.42 -2.01 16.95
CA LEU A 196 16.69 -1.41 16.57
C LEU A 196 17.25 -2.01 15.28
N ARG A 197 17.32 -3.34 15.17
CA ARG A 197 17.77 -4.00 13.93
C ARG A 197 16.90 -3.62 12.74
N GLN A 198 15.59 -3.51 12.97
CA GLN A 198 14.62 -3.23 11.93
C GLN A 198 14.72 -1.79 11.42
N ILE A 199 14.92 -0.80 12.31
CA ILE A 199 15.14 0.59 11.89
C ILE A 199 16.52 0.78 11.25
N GLU A 200 17.53 0.01 11.67
CA GLU A 200 18.83 0.00 10.98
C GLU A 200 18.72 -0.54 9.56
N HIS A 201 17.94 -1.61 9.34
CA HIS A 201 17.65 -2.08 8.00
C HIS A 201 16.90 -1.02 7.17
N TYR A 202 15.87 -0.37 7.74
CA TYR A 202 15.18 0.74 7.07
C TYR A 202 16.14 1.86 6.62
N LEU A 203 17.08 2.25 7.48
CA LEU A 203 18.07 3.30 7.18
C LEU A 203 19.07 2.88 6.08
N THR A 204 19.21 1.59 5.76
CA THR A 204 19.95 1.17 4.56
C THR A 204 19.22 1.51 3.27
N LEU A 205 17.87 1.63 3.33
CA LEU A 205 17.01 1.97 2.20
C LEU A 205 16.75 3.48 2.11
N ARG A 206 16.74 4.16 3.26
CA ARG A 206 16.44 5.60 3.41
C ARG A 206 17.44 6.27 4.35
N PRO A 207 18.73 6.38 3.97
CA PRO A 207 19.76 6.91 4.86
C PRO A 207 19.53 8.37 5.27
N GLU A 208 18.81 9.14 4.46
CA GLU A 208 18.50 10.55 4.67
C GLU A 208 17.34 10.83 5.63
N ASP A 209 16.61 9.80 6.08
CA ASP A 209 15.44 9.96 6.95
C ASP A 209 15.86 10.34 8.38
N LEU A 210 15.77 11.64 8.68
CA LEU A 210 16.16 12.22 9.97
C LEU A 210 15.31 11.70 11.13
N ASP A 211 14.04 11.36 10.91
CA ASP A 211 13.16 10.88 11.97
C ASP A 211 13.51 9.45 12.33
N ALA A 212 13.82 8.61 11.34
CA ALA A 212 14.36 7.27 11.57
C ALA A 212 15.72 7.30 12.27
N GLN A 213 16.61 8.24 11.92
CA GLN A 213 17.89 8.42 12.61
C GLN A 213 17.71 8.80 14.08
N ARG A 214 16.79 9.73 14.38
CA ARG A 214 16.42 10.09 15.76
C ARG A 214 15.85 8.90 16.49
N PHE A 215 14.94 8.16 15.86
CA PHE A 215 14.32 6.97 16.43
C PHE A 215 15.36 5.92 16.82
N ARG A 216 16.31 5.61 15.93
CA ARG A 216 17.46 4.74 16.20
C ARG A 216 18.28 5.23 17.40
N SER A 217 18.59 6.53 17.44
CA SER A 217 19.40 7.14 18.50
C SER A 217 18.73 7.01 19.87
N THR A 218 17.41 7.22 19.94
CA THR A 218 16.61 7.01 21.15
C THR A 218 16.69 5.57 21.65
N LEU A 219 16.52 4.58 20.76
CA LEU A 219 16.60 3.17 21.12
C LEU A 219 17.98 2.78 21.69
N ILE A 220 19.06 3.28 21.09
CA ILE A 220 20.43 3.05 21.58
C ILE A 220 20.62 3.66 22.96
N PHE A 221 20.18 4.90 23.15
CA PHE A 221 20.32 5.60 24.43
C PHE A 221 19.59 4.87 25.56
N GLU A 222 18.36 4.44 25.33
CA GLU A 222 17.55 3.71 26.30
C GLU A 222 18.16 2.35 26.66
N SER A 223 18.76 1.64 25.69
CA SER A 223 19.44 0.37 25.97
C SER A 223 20.66 0.50 26.91
N LYS A 224 21.33 1.67 26.92
CA LYS A 224 22.53 1.91 27.73
C LYS A 224 22.22 2.25 29.19
N ARG A 225 21.01 2.73 29.49
CA ARG A 225 20.64 3.16 30.85
C ARG A 225 20.34 2.02 31.82
N GLY A 226 20.31 0.77 31.37
CA GLY A 226 20.09 -0.39 32.26
C GLY A 226 18.76 -0.35 33.01
N THR A 227 17.81 0.50 32.62
CA THR A 227 16.50 0.63 33.25
C THR A 227 15.79 -0.73 33.18
N PRO A 228 15.50 -1.42 34.30
CA PRO A 228 14.71 -2.64 34.28
C PRO A 228 13.27 -2.25 34.00
N LEU A 229 12.70 -2.82 32.94
CA LEU A 229 11.48 -2.32 32.30
C LEU A 229 10.25 -3.01 32.90
N LYS A 230 9.30 -2.21 33.41
CA LYS A 230 7.93 -2.64 33.70
C LYS A 230 7.16 -2.86 32.40
#